data_AF-A0A0G1Q7U0-F1
#
_entry.id   AF-A0A0G1Q7U0-F1
#
_cell.length_a   1.000
_cell.length_b   1.000
_cell.length_c   1.000
_cell.angle_alpha   90.00
_cell.angle_beta   90.00
_cell.angle_gamma   90.00
#
_symmetry.space_group_name_H-M   'P 1'
#
loop_
_entity.id
_entity.type
_entity.pdbx_description
1 polymer ?
#
loop_
_entity_poly.entity_id
_entity_poly.type
_entity_poly.pdbx_seq_one_letter_code
_entity_poly.pdbx_strand_id
1 'polypeptide(L)'
;MQKGFAVICVLIASLILAVAILAQSIFSHLRDSKLFVQTAKEIDLYGMAVDQLGMQLLGEANKSGLPLMGKQDASSLITRIITPEFFESQLKAALDSALAWFNSDRPASELVIKVNLKELKQNIGTGIPGVPDELSILEIMPSDSRQNFLSRAEEVRNYYRLAQFIRTLILGLLIVLGIFILLLTMTSMRSILRFLGGVLILGGVLAGLIVLSLPKVVSLIMAEQAPDQTESLMRAVGFLVNNLFNSALIMSIVIFAGGIILIILAQFIPRKTASKII
;
A
#
# COMPACT_ATOMS: atom_id res chain seq x y z
N MET A 1 -9.72 7.93 42.58
CA MET A 1 -8.66 7.37 41.71
C MET A 1 -9.20 6.56 40.52
N GLN A 2 -10.18 5.67 40.69
CA GLN A 2 -10.72 4.82 39.60
C GLN A 2 -11.16 5.56 38.32
N LYS A 3 -11.79 6.74 38.43
CA LYS A 3 -12.23 7.54 37.27
C LYS A 3 -11.05 8.07 36.41
N GLY A 4 -9.95 8.48 37.06
CA GLY A 4 -8.77 8.98 36.35
C GLY A 4 -8.07 7.86 35.58
N PHE A 5 -7.95 6.68 36.19
CA PHE A 5 -7.40 5.49 35.54
C PHE A 5 -8.21 5.08 34.29
N ALA A 6 -9.54 5.10 34.38
CA ALA A 6 -10.41 4.79 33.24
C ALA A 6 -10.21 5.75 32.06
N VAL A 7 -10.05 7.06 32.33
CA VAL A 7 -9.77 8.06 31.27
C VAL A 7 -8.43 7.78 30.59
N ILE A 8 -7.38 7.46 31.35
CA ILE A 8 -6.06 7.11 30.80
C ILE A 8 -6.17 5.86 29.92
N CYS A 9 -6.88 4.82 30.36
CA CYS A 9 -7.10 3.62 29.56
C CYS A 9 -7.85 3.92 28.26
N VAL A 10 -8.87 4.80 28.29
CA VAL A 10 -9.58 5.22 27.07
C VAL A 10 -8.62 5.90 26.10
N LEU A 11 -7.80 6.84 26.58
CA LEU A 11 -6.87 7.57 25.72
C LEU A 11 -5.84 6.64 25.06
N ILE A 12 -5.23 5.75 25.85
CA ILE A 12 -4.26 4.76 25.35
C ILE A 12 -4.93 3.83 24.33
N ALA A 13 -6.10 3.27 24.65
CA ALA A 13 -6.84 2.40 23.75
C ALA A 13 -7.18 3.09 22.42
N SER A 14 -7.61 4.35 22.49
CA SER A 14 -7.98 5.16 21.33
C SER A 14 -6.80 5.43 20.42
N LEU A 15 -5.63 5.75 21.00
CA LEU A 15 -4.41 5.98 20.24
C LEU A 15 -3.94 4.70 19.55
N ILE A 16 -3.93 3.58 20.26
CA ILE A 16 -3.54 2.28 19.71
C ILE A 16 -4.49 1.87 18.58
N LEU A 17 -5.80 2.09 18.76
CA LEU A 17 -6.80 1.85 17.72
C LEU A 17 -6.55 2.72 16.48
N ALA A 18 -6.25 4.01 16.65
CA ALA A 18 -5.95 4.91 15.54
C ALA A 18 -4.74 4.42 14.70
N VAL A 19 -3.67 4.02 15.37
CA VAL A 19 -2.47 3.46 14.71
C VAL A 19 -2.81 2.14 14.02
N ALA A 20 -3.64 1.28 14.64
CA ALA A 20 -4.05 0.01 14.05
C ALA A 20 -4.81 0.22 12.73
N ILE A 21 -5.74 1.18 12.67
CA ILE A 21 -6.53 1.50 11.48
C ILE A 21 -5.63 1.97 10.34
N LEU A 22 -4.70 2.88 10.65
CA LEU A 22 -3.74 3.38 9.68
C LEU A 22 -2.87 2.26 9.12
N ALA A 23 -2.28 1.45 10.00
CA ALA A 23 -1.47 0.30 9.60
C ALA A 23 -2.30 -0.64 8.72
N GLN A 24 -3.53 -0.97 9.12
CA GLN A 24 -4.44 -1.82 8.36
C GLN A 24 -4.72 -1.26 6.95
N SER A 25 -5.02 0.05 6.85
CA SER A 25 -5.29 0.70 5.56
C SER A 25 -4.08 0.67 4.64
N ILE A 26 -2.90 1.01 5.18
CA ILE A 26 -1.65 0.94 4.42
C ILE A 26 -1.40 -0.48 3.92
N PHE A 27 -1.57 -1.47 4.79
CA PHE A 27 -1.38 -2.87 4.41
C PHE A 27 -2.34 -3.38 3.36
N SER A 28 -3.63 -2.99 3.42
CA SER A 28 -4.61 -3.47 2.45
C SER A 28 -4.34 -2.93 1.05
N HIS A 29 -3.91 -1.67 0.94
CA HIS A 29 -3.61 -1.05 -0.36
C HIS A 29 -2.27 -1.51 -0.92
N LEU A 30 -1.23 -1.63 -0.09
CA LEU A 30 0.06 -2.15 -0.54
C LEU A 30 -0.02 -3.59 -1.07
N ARG A 31 -1.05 -4.34 -0.67
CA ARG A 31 -1.27 -5.73 -1.12
C ARG A 31 -2.22 -5.84 -2.31
N ASP A 32 -2.88 -4.75 -2.72
CA ASP A 32 -3.83 -4.78 -3.81
C ASP A 32 -3.14 -4.44 -5.14
N SER A 33 -2.69 -5.47 -5.87
CA SER A 33 -2.09 -5.29 -7.20
C SER A 33 -3.02 -4.58 -8.18
N LYS A 34 -4.35 -4.70 -8.01
CA LYS A 34 -5.31 -4.00 -8.86
C LYS A 34 -5.25 -2.49 -8.68
N LEU A 35 -5.03 -2.03 -7.44
CA LEU A 35 -4.95 -0.60 -7.14
C LEU A 35 -3.71 0.02 -7.78
N PHE A 36 -2.58 -0.68 -7.80
CA PHE A 36 -1.38 -0.25 -8.52
C PHE A 36 -1.61 -0.21 -10.04
N VAL A 37 -2.22 -1.25 -10.61
CA VAL A 37 -2.54 -1.29 -12.05
C VAL A 37 -3.48 -0.15 -12.44
N GLN A 38 -4.52 0.10 -11.64
CA GLN A 38 -5.46 1.21 -11.84
C GLN A 38 -4.76 2.57 -11.72
N THR A 39 -3.93 2.75 -10.70
CA THR A 39 -3.12 3.97 -10.52
C THR A 39 -2.26 4.22 -11.76
N ALA A 40 -1.57 3.19 -12.24
CA ALA A 40 -0.73 3.29 -13.43
C ALA A 40 -1.53 3.66 -14.69
N LYS A 41 -2.80 3.25 -14.81
CA LYS A 41 -3.70 3.71 -15.90
C LYS A 41 -4.07 5.18 -15.75
N GLU A 42 -4.50 5.58 -14.56
CA GLU A 42 -5.02 6.93 -14.32
C GLU A 42 -3.95 8.02 -14.50
N ILE A 43 -2.68 7.69 -14.24
CA ILE A 43 -1.55 8.62 -14.49
C ILE A 43 -0.92 8.46 -15.87
N ASP A 44 -1.46 7.61 -16.75
CA ASP A 44 -0.89 7.25 -18.05
C ASP A 44 0.56 6.76 -17.98
N LEU A 45 0.90 5.97 -16.95
CA LEU A 45 2.24 5.43 -16.75
C LEU A 45 2.68 4.57 -17.93
N TYR A 46 1.73 3.83 -18.53
CA TYR A 46 2.00 2.93 -19.63
C TYR A 46 2.36 3.70 -20.91
N GLY A 47 1.62 4.76 -21.24
CA GLY A 47 1.98 5.65 -22.36
C GLY A 47 3.34 6.28 -22.17
N MET A 48 3.60 6.86 -20.99
CA MET A 48 4.90 7.44 -20.65
C MET A 48 6.06 6.44 -20.74
N ALA A 49 5.85 5.19 -20.29
CA ALA A 49 6.86 4.14 -20.35
C ALA A 49 7.19 3.74 -21.78
N VAL A 50 6.17 3.60 -22.65
CA VAL A 50 6.34 3.32 -24.08
C VAL A 50 7.13 4.44 -24.75
N ASP A 51 6.76 5.70 -24.49
CA ASP A 51 7.45 6.87 -25.06
C ASP A 51 8.91 6.95 -24.62
N GLN A 52 9.17 6.72 -23.33
CA GLN A 52 10.52 6.77 -22.78
C GLN A 52 11.41 5.64 -23.34
N LEU A 53 10.89 4.43 -23.44
CA LEU A 53 11.60 3.32 -24.08
C LEU A 53 11.83 3.58 -25.56
N GLY A 54 10.85 4.17 -26.26
CA GLY A 54 10.99 4.62 -27.63
C GLY A 54 12.17 5.57 -27.82
N MET A 55 12.26 6.58 -26.95
CA MET A 55 13.36 7.55 -26.96
C MET A 55 14.72 6.92 -26.62
N GLN A 56 14.77 6.00 -25.65
CA GLN A 56 16.01 5.29 -25.30
C GLN A 56 16.52 4.39 -26.43
N LEU A 57 15.62 3.59 -27.03
CA LEU A 57 15.95 2.72 -28.16
C LEU A 57 16.43 3.53 -29.36
N LEU A 58 15.81 4.66 -29.66
CA LEU A 58 16.26 5.60 -30.68
C LEU A 58 17.65 6.18 -30.37
N GLY A 59 17.88 6.55 -29.11
CA GLY A 59 19.18 7.04 -28.67
C GLY A 59 20.29 6.01 -28.86
N GLU A 60 20.01 4.74 -28.56
CA GLU A 60 20.98 3.66 -28.67
C GLU A 60 21.21 3.19 -30.11
N ALA A 61 20.16 3.19 -30.94
CA ALA A 61 20.28 2.94 -32.38
C ALA A 61 21.19 3.97 -33.06
N ASN A 62 21.08 5.25 -32.67
CA ASN A 62 21.93 6.32 -33.18
C ASN A 62 23.40 6.14 -32.80
N LYS A 63 23.68 5.71 -31.56
CA LYS A 63 25.04 5.39 -31.13
C LYS A 63 25.63 4.19 -31.85
N SER A 64 24.78 3.25 -32.25
CA SER A 64 25.18 2.00 -32.90
C SER A 64 25.38 2.13 -34.42
N GLY A 65 25.19 3.32 -35.01
CA GLY A 65 25.39 3.56 -36.44
C GLY A 65 24.34 2.90 -37.35
N LEU A 66 23.22 2.43 -36.79
CA LEU A 66 22.10 1.91 -37.57
C LEU A 66 21.44 3.07 -38.33
N PRO A 67 21.03 2.87 -39.60
CA PRO A 67 20.39 3.92 -40.38
C PRO A 67 19.15 4.40 -39.64
N LEU A 68 19.15 5.71 -39.35
CA LEU A 68 18.06 6.45 -38.72
C LEU A 68 16.77 6.25 -39.53
N MET A 69 15.92 5.31 -39.14
CA MET A 69 14.49 5.53 -39.34
C MET A 69 14.15 6.89 -38.75
N GLY A 70 13.34 7.69 -39.44
CA GLY A 70 12.91 8.97 -38.90
C GLY A 70 12.34 8.76 -37.49
N LYS A 71 12.58 9.69 -36.55
CA LYS A 71 12.10 9.55 -35.16
C LYS A 71 10.61 9.19 -35.07
N GLN A 72 9.80 9.68 -36.03
CA GLN A 72 8.38 9.33 -36.17
C GLN A 72 8.15 7.88 -36.62
N ASP A 73 8.93 7.36 -37.56
CA ASP A 73 8.81 5.99 -38.05
C ASP A 73 9.25 4.97 -37.00
N ALA A 74 10.32 5.27 -36.26
CA ALA A 74 10.77 4.44 -35.15
C ALA A 74 9.80 4.46 -33.96
N SER A 75 9.28 5.64 -33.61
CA SER A 75 8.27 5.75 -32.54
C SER A 75 6.97 5.01 -32.90
N SER A 76 6.50 5.12 -34.15
CA SER A 76 5.33 4.39 -34.63
C SER A 76 5.55 2.88 -34.72
N LEU A 77 6.76 2.42 -35.03
CA LEU A 77 7.12 1.00 -34.97
C LEU A 77 7.19 0.47 -33.53
N ILE A 78 7.78 1.24 -32.61
CA ILE A 78 7.91 0.83 -31.20
C ILE A 78 6.54 0.79 -30.52
N THR A 79 5.68 1.78 -30.74
CA THR A 79 4.29 1.79 -30.22
C THR A 79 3.41 0.71 -30.84
N ARG A 80 3.70 0.28 -32.08
CA ARG A 80 3.03 -0.86 -32.73
C ARG A 80 3.48 -2.21 -32.17
N ILE A 81 4.74 -2.31 -31.75
CA ILE A 81 5.32 -3.55 -31.21
C ILE A 81 4.99 -3.68 -29.71
N ILE A 82 5.21 -2.61 -28.94
CA ILE A 82 5.04 -2.54 -27.49
C ILE A 82 3.82 -1.69 -27.18
N THR A 83 2.69 -2.36 -26.93
CA THR A 83 1.41 -1.71 -26.64
C THR A 83 1.28 -1.37 -25.14
N PRO A 84 0.43 -0.40 -24.77
CA PRO A 84 0.07 -0.15 -23.37
C PRO A 84 -0.50 -1.39 -22.68
N GLU A 85 -1.30 -2.20 -23.39
CA GLU A 85 -1.88 -3.44 -22.88
C GLU A 85 -0.81 -4.48 -22.55
N PHE A 86 0.23 -4.56 -23.38
CA PHE A 86 1.40 -5.39 -23.11
C PHE A 86 2.05 -4.97 -21.79
N PHE A 87 2.35 -3.67 -21.61
CA PHE A 87 2.94 -3.18 -20.37
C PHE A 87 2.06 -3.41 -19.15
N GLU A 88 0.75 -3.22 -19.27
CA GLU A 88 -0.19 -3.51 -18.20
C GLU A 88 -0.10 -4.98 -17.76
N SER A 89 -0.12 -5.90 -18.74
CA SER A 89 0.00 -7.34 -18.50
C SER A 89 1.32 -7.70 -17.80
N GLN A 90 2.44 -7.13 -18.27
CA GLN A 90 3.76 -7.37 -17.67
C GLN A 90 3.87 -6.77 -16.26
N LEU A 91 3.36 -5.55 -16.06
CA LEU A 91 3.38 -4.89 -14.74
C LEU A 91 2.56 -5.69 -13.74
N LYS A 92 1.36 -6.14 -14.13
CA LYS A 92 0.52 -6.97 -13.27
C LYS A 92 1.22 -8.28 -12.91
N ALA A 93 1.80 -8.99 -13.88
CA ALA A 93 2.53 -10.22 -13.64
C ALA A 93 3.76 -10.01 -12.73
N ALA A 94 4.48 -8.89 -12.91
CA ALA A 94 5.61 -8.51 -12.08
C ALA A 94 5.18 -8.20 -10.64
N LEU A 95 4.09 -7.44 -10.46
CA LEU A 95 3.53 -7.12 -9.15
C LEU A 95 3.03 -8.37 -8.44
N ASP A 96 2.30 -9.24 -9.13
CA ASP A 96 1.80 -10.49 -8.55
C ASP A 96 2.97 -11.40 -8.12
N SER A 97 4.03 -11.48 -8.92
CA SER A 97 5.25 -12.24 -8.58
C SER A 97 5.99 -11.63 -7.38
N ALA A 98 6.14 -10.30 -7.35
CA ALA A 98 6.76 -9.59 -6.23
C ALA A 98 5.95 -9.77 -4.95
N LEU A 99 4.63 -9.63 -5.00
CA LEU A 99 3.74 -9.84 -3.86
C LEU A 99 3.74 -11.29 -3.37
N ALA A 100 3.78 -12.27 -4.28
CA ALA A 100 3.92 -13.67 -3.91
C ALA A 100 5.24 -13.90 -3.17
N TRP A 101 6.33 -13.30 -3.64
CA TRP A 101 7.64 -13.35 -2.98
C TRP A 101 7.63 -12.66 -1.60
N PHE A 102 7.06 -11.46 -1.49
CA PHE A 102 6.94 -10.72 -0.22
C PHE A 102 6.21 -11.52 0.86
N ASN A 103 5.25 -12.36 0.46
CA ASN A 103 4.49 -13.22 1.37
C ASN A 103 5.10 -14.61 1.57
N SER A 104 6.29 -14.87 1.02
CA SER A 104 7.01 -16.15 1.15
C SER A 104 8.24 -16.02 2.05
N ASP A 105 8.80 -17.16 2.46
CA ASP A 105 10.08 -17.26 3.18
C ASP A 105 11.31 -17.42 2.26
N ARG A 106 11.10 -17.35 0.96
CA ARG A 106 12.16 -17.53 -0.04
C ARG A 106 13.13 -16.36 -0.04
N PRO A 107 14.45 -16.54 -0.16
CA PRO A 107 15.41 -15.42 -0.21
C PRO A 107 15.16 -14.48 -1.41
N ALA A 108 15.66 -13.24 -1.36
CA ALA A 108 15.57 -12.30 -2.49
C ALA A 108 16.16 -12.85 -3.79
N SER A 109 17.18 -13.71 -3.72
CA SER A 109 17.76 -14.37 -4.89
C SER A 109 16.78 -15.24 -5.67
N GLU A 110 15.67 -15.63 -5.06
CA GLU A 110 14.59 -16.41 -5.69
C GLU A 110 13.41 -15.54 -6.18
N LEU A 111 13.51 -14.21 -6.07
CA LEU A 111 12.55 -13.32 -6.73
C LEU A 111 12.69 -13.52 -8.24
N VAL A 112 11.59 -13.82 -8.93
CA VAL A 112 11.58 -14.04 -10.37
C VAL A 112 10.55 -13.09 -10.97
N ILE A 113 11.05 -12.10 -11.70
CA ILE A 113 10.22 -11.18 -12.48
C ILE A 113 10.48 -11.47 -13.95
N LYS A 114 9.49 -12.07 -14.61
CA LYS A 114 9.57 -12.48 -16.01
C LYS A 114 8.75 -11.55 -16.88
N VAL A 115 9.30 -11.21 -18.03
CA VAL A 115 8.61 -10.56 -19.13
C VAL A 115 8.27 -11.63 -20.17
N ASN A 116 6.99 -11.79 -20.48
CA ASN A 116 6.55 -12.66 -21.57
C ASN A 116 6.71 -11.92 -22.90
N LEU A 117 7.56 -12.43 -23.78
CA LEU A 117 7.88 -11.82 -25.08
C LEU A 117 7.06 -12.40 -26.24
N LYS A 118 6.17 -13.38 -26.00
CA LYS A 118 5.42 -14.05 -27.07
C LYS A 118 4.60 -13.07 -27.90
N GLU A 119 3.94 -12.12 -27.25
CA GLU A 119 3.15 -11.08 -27.91
C GLU A 119 4.03 -10.17 -28.77
N LEU A 120 5.18 -9.73 -28.23
CA LEU A 120 6.14 -8.91 -28.99
C LEU A 120 6.66 -9.64 -30.22
N LYS A 121 6.99 -10.94 -30.09
CA LYS A 121 7.45 -11.77 -31.22
C LYS A 121 6.38 -11.93 -32.29
N GLN A 122 5.12 -12.12 -31.89
CA GLN A 122 4.00 -12.18 -32.82
C GLN A 122 3.83 -10.85 -33.58
N ASN A 123 3.95 -9.72 -32.88
CA ASN A 123 3.82 -8.38 -33.46
C ASN A 123 4.96 -8.02 -34.43
N ILE A 124 6.16 -8.54 -34.20
CA ILE A 124 7.34 -8.31 -35.05
C ILE A 124 7.30 -9.19 -36.31
N GLY A 125 6.45 -10.22 -36.37
CA GLY A 125 6.22 -11.05 -37.57
C GLY A 125 7.41 -11.90 -38.02
N THR A 126 8.55 -11.81 -37.35
CA THR A 126 9.74 -12.62 -37.57
C THR A 126 10.03 -13.36 -36.27
N GLY A 127 10.07 -14.69 -36.31
CA GLY A 127 10.55 -15.46 -35.17
C GLY A 127 12.03 -15.15 -35.01
N ILE A 128 12.38 -14.18 -34.17
CA ILE A 128 13.77 -13.80 -33.90
C ILE A 128 14.46 -15.03 -33.30
N PRO A 129 15.31 -15.76 -34.05
CA PRO A 129 15.86 -17.02 -33.59
C PRO A 129 16.77 -16.78 -32.39
N GLY A 130 16.64 -17.58 -31.35
CA GLY A 130 17.50 -17.51 -30.16
C GLY A 130 17.05 -16.57 -29.04
N VAL A 131 15.99 -15.76 -29.23
CA VAL A 131 15.38 -15.02 -28.13
C VAL A 131 14.41 -15.95 -27.39
N PRO A 132 14.49 -16.13 -26.06
CA PRO A 132 13.54 -16.95 -25.31
C PRO A 132 12.14 -16.33 -25.29
N ASP A 133 11.09 -17.13 -25.05
CA ASP A 133 9.71 -16.63 -24.94
C ASP A 133 9.45 -15.86 -23.64
N GLU A 134 10.26 -16.12 -22.62
CA GLU A 134 10.24 -15.42 -21.35
C GLU A 134 11.64 -14.90 -21.06
N LEU A 135 11.73 -13.66 -20.59
CA LEU A 135 12.98 -13.03 -20.20
C LEU A 135 12.91 -12.65 -18.73
N SER A 136 13.84 -13.15 -17.92
CA SER A 136 13.96 -12.73 -16.53
C SER A 136 14.63 -11.36 -16.47
N ILE A 137 13.94 -10.35 -15.93
CA ILE A 137 14.48 -8.98 -15.81
C ILE A 137 15.75 -8.99 -14.96
N LEU A 138 15.79 -9.82 -13.93
CA LEU A 138 16.95 -9.91 -13.06
C LEU A 138 18.14 -10.47 -13.83
N GLU A 139 17.96 -11.47 -14.68
CA GLU A 139 19.05 -12.09 -15.46
C GLU A 139 19.71 -11.13 -16.45
N ILE A 140 18.96 -10.16 -16.98
CA ILE A 140 19.48 -9.14 -17.91
C ILE A 140 20.04 -7.90 -17.22
N MET A 141 19.80 -7.70 -15.92
CA MET A 141 20.39 -6.60 -15.18
C MET A 141 21.90 -6.84 -14.98
N PRO A 142 22.74 -5.77 -15.10
CA PRO A 142 24.14 -5.80 -14.67
C PRO A 142 24.27 -6.33 -13.23
N SER A 143 25.34 -7.05 -12.92
CA SER A 143 25.56 -7.68 -11.61
C SER A 143 25.38 -6.70 -10.45
N ASP A 144 25.94 -5.50 -10.58
CA ASP A 144 25.96 -4.49 -9.53
C ASP A 144 24.55 -3.90 -9.33
N SER A 145 23.85 -3.62 -10.43
CA SER A 145 22.45 -3.17 -10.40
C SER A 145 21.52 -4.24 -9.82
N ARG A 146 21.76 -5.52 -10.15
CA ARG A 146 21.00 -6.66 -9.63
C ARG A 146 21.18 -6.79 -8.12
N GLN A 147 22.43 -6.75 -7.63
CA GLN A 147 22.69 -6.83 -6.19
C GLN A 147 22.06 -5.67 -5.43
N ASN A 148 22.19 -4.44 -5.95
CA ASN A 148 21.55 -3.26 -5.36
C ASN A 148 20.02 -3.38 -5.33
N PHE A 149 19.41 -3.88 -6.41
CA PHE A 149 17.98 -4.13 -6.47
C PHE A 149 17.53 -5.18 -5.45
N LEU A 150 18.22 -6.32 -5.39
CA LEU A 150 17.90 -7.40 -4.46
C LEU A 150 18.08 -6.97 -3.00
N SER A 151 19.13 -6.20 -2.68
CA SER A 151 19.34 -5.64 -1.34
C SER A 151 18.19 -4.72 -0.94
N ARG A 152 17.80 -3.80 -1.84
CA ARG A 152 16.66 -2.90 -1.58
C ARG A 152 15.34 -3.66 -1.47
N ALA A 153 15.12 -4.69 -2.29
CA ALA A 153 13.93 -5.53 -2.20
C ALA A 153 13.86 -6.25 -0.84
N GLU A 154 15.00 -6.77 -0.36
CA GLU A 154 15.13 -7.41 0.94
C GLU A 154 14.89 -6.42 2.10
N GLU A 155 15.44 -5.21 2.02
CA GLU A 155 15.17 -4.13 2.98
C GLU A 155 13.67 -3.79 3.04
N VAL A 156 13.05 -3.57 1.89
CA VAL A 156 11.60 -3.30 1.79
C VAL A 156 10.79 -4.47 2.37
N ARG A 157 11.23 -5.72 2.14
CA ARG A 157 10.57 -6.90 2.71
C ARG A 157 10.71 -6.95 4.23
N ASN A 158 11.87 -6.62 4.76
CA ASN A 158 12.09 -6.56 6.20
C ASN A 158 11.21 -5.49 6.85
N TYR A 159 11.08 -4.31 6.22
CA TYR A 159 10.13 -3.28 6.67
C TYR A 159 8.68 -3.79 6.60
N TYR A 160 8.32 -4.48 5.52
CA TYR A 160 6.98 -5.08 5.37
C TYR A 160 6.68 -6.10 6.48
N ARG A 161 7.60 -7.03 6.75
CA ARG A 161 7.49 -8.04 7.81
C ARG A 161 7.43 -7.40 9.20
N LEU A 162 8.28 -6.40 9.45
CA LEU A 162 8.26 -5.64 10.70
C LEU A 162 6.91 -4.95 10.90
N ALA A 163 6.39 -4.29 9.87
CA ALA A 163 5.10 -3.63 9.93
C ALA A 163 3.95 -4.65 10.11
N GLN A 164 4.02 -5.85 9.51
CA GLN A 164 3.04 -6.93 9.74
C GLN A 164 3.10 -7.45 11.18
N PHE A 165 4.30 -7.61 11.72
CA PHE A 165 4.52 -7.99 13.11
C PHE A 165 3.96 -6.95 14.06
N ILE A 166 4.28 -5.65 13.85
CA ILE A 166 3.75 -4.53 14.63
C ILE A 166 2.21 -4.51 14.56
N ARG A 167 1.62 -4.67 13.38
CA ARG A 167 0.17 -4.77 13.21
C ARG A 167 -0.42 -5.91 14.04
N THR A 168 0.17 -7.10 13.98
CA THR A 168 -0.30 -8.27 14.73
C THR A 168 -0.18 -8.05 16.24
N LEU A 169 0.93 -7.44 16.69
CA LEU A 169 1.17 -7.10 18.09
C LEU A 169 0.16 -6.07 18.59
N ILE A 170 -0.12 -5.03 17.81
CA ILE A 170 -1.13 -4.00 18.11
C ILE A 170 -2.53 -4.64 18.24
N LEU A 171 -2.91 -5.50 17.30
CA LEU A 171 -4.19 -6.22 17.37
C LEU A 171 -4.27 -7.12 18.60
N GLY A 172 -3.20 -7.87 18.91
CA GLY A 172 -3.11 -8.68 20.12
C GLY A 172 -3.26 -7.84 21.40
N LEU A 173 -2.59 -6.69 21.45
CA LEU A 173 -2.67 -5.77 22.58
C LEU A 173 -4.07 -5.17 22.73
N LEU A 174 -4.74 -4.80 21.64
CA LEU A 174 -6.14 -4.35 21.66
C LEU A 174 -7.09 -5.43 22.19
N ILE A 175 -6.86 -6.70 21.84
CA ILE A 175 -7.65 -7.82 22.36
C ILE A 175 -7.43 -7.99 23.87
N VAL A 176 -6.17 -8.05 24.31
CA VAL A 176 -5.82 -8.17 25.74
C VAL A 176 -6.38 -7.01 26.54
N LEU A 177 -6.24 -5.78 26.03
CA LEU A 177 -6.79 -4.58 26.63
C LEU A 177 -8.32 -4.67 26.71
N GLY A 178 -8.98 -5.10 25.64
CA GLY A 178 -10.43 -5.32 25.59
C GLY A 178 -10.91 -6.34 26.64
N ILE A 179 -10.20 -7.47 26.80
CA ILE A 179 -10.48 -8.47 27.83
C ILE A 179 -10.28 -7.88 29.23
N PHE A 180 -9.16 -7.18 29.45
CA PHE A 180 -8.86 -6.56 30.74
C PHE A 180 -9.91 -5.52 31.13
N ILE A 181 -10.34 -4.69 30.17
CA ILE A 181 -11.45 -3.75 30.36
C ILE A 181 -12.73 -4.51 30.68
N LEU A 182 -13.05 -5.56 29.94
CA LEU A 182 -14.26 -6.36 30.17
C LEU A 182 -14.28 -6.95 31.59
N LEU A 183 -13.13 -7.45 32.07
CA LEU A 183 -12.95 -7.93 33.44
C LEU A 183 -13.10 -6.82 34.49
N LEU A 184 -12.52 -5.62 34.25
CA LEU A 184 -12.63 -4.48 35.17
C LEU A 184 -14.01 -3.82 35.19
N THR A 185 -14.74 -3.87 34.07
CA THR A 185 -16.04 -3.19 33.89
C THR A 185 -17.24 -4.13 34.07
N MET A 186 -17.03 -5.38 34.52
CA MET A 186 -18.04 -6.42 34.76
C MET A 186 -19.19 -6.03 35.71
N THR A 187 -19.21 -4.82 36.28
CA THR A 187 -20.33 -4.36 37.10
C THR A 187 -21.56 -3.94 36.29
N SER A 188 -21.43 -3.58 34.99
CA SER A 188 -22.60 -3.23 34.16
C SER A 188 -22.34 -3.22 32.65
N MET A 189 -23.17 -3.92 31.86
CA MET A 189 -23.20 -3.85 30.38
C MET A 189 -23.29 -2.42 29.84
N ARG A 190 -24.00 -1.54 30.55
CA ARG A 190 -24.10 -0.12 30.20
C ARG A 190 -22.75 0.60 30.26
N SER A 191 -21.92 0.25 31.23
CA SER A 191 -20.58 0.84 31.39
C SER A 191 -19.65 0.37 30.27
N ILE A 192 -19.71 -0.92 29.92
CA ILE A 192 -18.94 -1.53 28.82
C ILE A 192 -19.24 -0.81 27.50
N LEU A 193 -20.51 -0.66 27.13
CA LEU A 193 -20.90 -0.03 25.88
C LEU A 193 -20.51 1.45 25.81
N ARG A 194 -20.65 2.20 26.91
CA ARG A 194 -20.20 3.60 26.97
C ARG A 194 -18.70 3.73 26.82
N PHE A 195 -17.96 2.84 27.47
CA PHE A 195 -16.50 2.83 27.40
C PHE A 195 -16.04 2.50 25.98
N LEU A 196 -16.51 1.39 25.41
CA LEU A 196 -16.19 0.98 24.03
C LEU A 196 -16.59 2.07 23.04
N GLY A 197 -17.79 2.63 23.18
CA GLY A 197 -18.23 3.75 22.36
C GLY A 197 -17.32 4.96 22.45
N GLY A 198 -16.87 5.34 23.65
CA GLY A 198 -15.90 6.41 23.86
C GLY A 198 -14.54 6.14 23.20
N VAL A 199 -14.02 4.91 23.32
CA VAL A 199 -12.77 4.50 22.66
C VAL A 199 -12.89 4.53 21.15
N LEU A 200 -14.01 4.05 20.58
CA LEU A 200 -14.23 4.08 19.14
C LEU A 200 -14.36 5.52 18.62
N ILE A 201 -15.07 6.40 19.33
CA ILE A 201 -15.19 7.82 18.96
C ILE A 201 -13.82 8.49 18.97
N LEU A 202 -13.09 8.40 20.09
CA LEU A 202 -11.78 9.05 20.21
C LEU A 202 -10.77 8.43 19.24
N GLY A 203 -10.76 7.12 19.08
CA GLY A 203 -9.89 6.43 18.12
C GLY A 203 -10.20 6.80 16.68
N GLY A 204 -11.49 6.90 16.31
CA GLY A 204 -11.92 7.37 14.99
C GLY A 204 -11.49 8.82 14.73
N VAL A 205 -11.69 9.72 15.70
CA VAL A 205 -11.24 11.12 15.58
C VAL A 205 -9.72 11.22 15.44
N LEU A 206 -8.96 10.52 16.30
CA LEU A 206 -7.50 10.51 16.24
C LEU A 206 -6.99 9.93 14.92
N ALA A 207 -7.57 8.82 14.44
CA ALA A 207 -7.25 8.26 13.14
C ALA A 207 -7.50 9.29 12.03
N GLY A 208 -8.68 9.94 12.02
CA GLY A 208 -9.02 10.96 11.04
C GLY A 208 -8.03 12.14 11.06
N LEU A 209 -7.64 12.63 12.23
CA LEU A 209 -6.66 13.72 12.37
C LEU A 209 -5.27 13.31 11.84
N ILE A 210 -4.81 12.11 12.16
CA ILE A 210 -3.52 11.61 11.65
C ILE A 210 -3.60 11.47 10.12
N VAL A 211 -4.68 10.90 9.59
CA VAL A 211 -4.91 10.78 8.15
C VAL A 211 -4.87 12.15 7.47
N LEU A 212 -5.54 13.17 8.02
CA LEU A 212 -5.51 14.56 7.55
C LEU A 212 -4.10 15.17 7.51
N SER A 213 -3.19 14.71 8.35
CA SER A 213 -1.80 15.19 8.36
C SER A 213 -0.86 14.46 7.40
N LEU A 214 -1.20 13.23 6.98
CA LEU A 214 -0.30 12.38 6.17
C LEU A 214 0.12 12.99 4.82
N PRO A 215 -0.78 13.58 4.01
CA PRO A 215 -0.39 14.15 2.72
C PRO A 215 0.69 15.22 2.85
N LYS A 216 0.61 16.05 3.90
CA LYS A 216 1.59 17.09 4.20
C LYS A 216 2.94 16.48 4.58
N VAL A 217 2.95 15.46 5.44
CA VAL A 217 4.19 14.75 5.82
C VAL A 217 4.85 14.09 4.61
N VAL A 218 4.06 13.41 3.77
CA VAL A 218 4.60 12.78 2.54
C VAL A 218 5.16 13.83 1.59
N SER A 219 4.47 14.95 1.39
CA SER A 219 4.97 16.04 0.52
C SER A 219 6.29 16.62 1.02
N LEU A 220 6.48 16.73 2.33
CA LEU A 220 7.73 17.23 2.93
C LEU A 220 8.88 16.24 2.74
N ILE A 221 8.64 14.95 2.98
CA ILE A 221 9.65 13.89 2.78
C ILE A 221 10.06 13.80 1.31
N MET A 222 9.09 13.86 0.39
CA MET A 222 9.34 13.75 -1.05
C MET A 222 10.11 14.97 -1.58
N ALA A 223 9.78 16.17 -1.12
CA ALA A 223 10.50 17.39 -1.48
C ALA A 223 11.98 17.36 -1.05
N GLU A 224 12.30 16.65 0.03
CA GLU A 224 13.66 16.54 0.55
C GLU A 224 14.49 15.45 -0.16
N GLN A 225 13.87 14.32 -0.53
CA GLN A 225 14.61 13.17 -1.09
C GLN A 225 14.82 13.20 -2.61
N ALA A 226 13.99 13.93 -3.35
CA ALA A 226 13.97 13.83 -4.81
C ALA A 226 13.65 15.15 -5.51
N PRO A 227 14.50 16.19 -5.36
CA PRO A 227 14.24 17.52 -5.94
C PRO A 227 14.15 17.52 -7.47
N ASP A 228 14.80 16.55 -8.13
CA ASP A 228 14.89 16.46 -9.59
C ASP A 228 14.14 15.24 -10.19
N GLN A 229 13.45 14.42 -9.38
CA GLN A 229 12.71 13.29 -9.96
C GLN A 229 11.43 13.76 -10.65
N THR A 230 11.17 13.11 -11.79
CA THR A 230 10.13 13.43 -12.75
C THR A 230 8.76 13.57 -12.09
N GLU A 231 8.07 14.66 -12.42
CA GLU A 231 6.69 14.97 -12.04
C GLU A 231 5.74 13.77 -12.06
N SER A 232 5.97 12.82 -12.98
CA SER A 232 5.27 11.54 -13.09
C SER A 232 5.36 10.64 -11.84
N LEU A 233 6.53 10.53 -11.20
CA LEU A 233 6.71 9.74 -9.98
C LEU A 233 6.01 10.41 -8.80
N MET A 234 6.07 11.74 -8.71
CA MET A 234 5.32 12.50 -7.70
C MET A 234 3.81 12.37 -7.90
N ARG A 235 3.32 12.39 -9.14
CA ARG A 235 1.90 12.13 -9.44
C ARG A 235 1.49 10.71 -9.04
N ALA A 236 2.31 9.70 -9.34
CA ALA A 236 2.06 8.31 -8.97
C ALA A 236 1.98 8.13 -7.44
N VAL A 237 2.99 8.65 -6.73
CA VAL A 237 3.03 8.60 -5.26
C VAL A 237 1.87 9.39 -4.66
N GLY A 238 1.59 10.59 -5.19
CA GLY A 238 0.48 11.43 -4.74
C GLY A 238 -0.87 10.74 -4.89
N PHE A 239 -1.10 10.04 -6.00
CA PHE A 239 -2.31 9.26 -6.22
C PHE A 239 -2.45 8.09 -5.24
N LEU A 240 -1.38 7.31 -5.04
CA LEU A 240 -1.37 6.21 -4.06
C LEU A 240 -1.65 6.72 -2.64
N VAL A 241 -1.01 7.82 -2.26
CA VAL A 241 -1.20 8.48 -0.95
C VAL A 241 -2.63 8.97 -0.81
N ASN A 242 -3.22 9.55 -1.86
CA ASN A 242 -4.60 10.02 -1.83
C ASN A 242 -5.62 8.88 -1.69
N ASN A 243 -5.38 7.73 -2.34
CA ASN A 243 -6.23 6.56 -2.19
C ASN A 243 -6.11 5.93 -0.79
N LEU A 244 -4.88 5.79 -0.29
CA LEU A 244 -4.59 5.37 1.08
C LEU A 244 -5.30 6.27 2.10
N PHE A 245 -5.23 7.57 1.86
CA PHE A 245 -5.87 8.61 2.66
C PHE A 245 -7.39 8.45 2.67
N ASN A 246 -8.02 8.36 1.50
CA ASN A 246 -9.47 8.26 1.38
C ASN A 246 -10.01 7.02 2.10
N SER A 247 -9.36 5.87 1.93
CA SER A 247 -9.80 4.64 2.60
C SER A 247 -9.62 4.70 4.13
N ALA A 248 -8.49 5.23 4.60
CA ALA A 248 -8.26 5.40 6.03
C ALA A 248 -9.26 6.39 6.65
N LEU A 249 -9.60 7.45 5.92
CA LEU A 249 -10.61 8.43 6.33
C LEU A 249 -12.01 7.80 6.41
N ILE A 250 -12.42 7.01 5.42
CA ILE A 250 -13.69 6.28 5.47
C ILE A 250 -13.74 5.33 6.68
N MET A 251 -12.68 4.55 6.93
CA MET A 251 -12.59 3.67 8.10
C MET A 251 -12.70 4.45 9.42
N SER A 252 -12.05 5.62 9.51
CA SER A 252 -12.13 6.49 10.69
C SER A 252 -13.56 6.97 10.96
N ILE A 253 -14.31 7.34 9.91
CA ILE A 253 -15.71 7.77 9.99
C ILE A 253 -16.60 6.61 10.44
N VAL A 254 -16.43 5.42 9.85
CA VAL A 254 -17.21 4.22 10.22
C VAL A 254 -16.99 3.87 11.68
N ILE A 255 -15.75 3.92 12.16
CA ILE A 255 -15.40 3.62 13.56
C ILE A 255 -15.99 4.67 14.51
N PHE A 256 -15.89 5.95 14.15
CA PHE A 256 -16.52 7.04 14.89
C PHE A 256 -18.05 6.86 14.99
N ALA A 257 -18.71 6.58 13.87
CA ALA A 257 -20.16 6.35 13.83
C ALA A 257 -20.57 5.12 14.66
N GLY A 258 -19.80 4.02 14.56
CA GLY A 258 -19.99 2.84 15.40
C GLY A 258 -19.89 3.17 16.89
N GLY A 259 -18.94 4.02 17.27
CA GLY A 259 -18.81 4.51 18.64
C GLY A 259 -20.01 5.31 19.13
N ILE A 260 -20.56 6.21 18.30
CA ILE A 260 -21.80 6.94 18.60
C ILE A 260 -22.97 5.98 18.83
N ILE A 261 -23.15 5.01 17.94
CA ILE A 261 -24.21 4.00 18.04
C ILE A 261 -24.10 3.23 19.35
N LEU A 262 -22.89 2.80 19.76
CA LEU A 262 -22.70 2.10 21.04
C LEU A 262 -23.08 2.98 22.25
N ILE A 263 -22.74 4.27 22.23
CA ILE A 263 -23.12 5.19 23.30
C ILE A 263 -24.65 5.34 23.36
N ILE A 264 -25.32 5.48 22.22
CA ILE A 264 -26.78 5.58 22.12
C ILE A 264 -27.43 4.31 22.66
N LEU A 265 -26.99 3.12 22.22
CA LEU A 265 -27.48 1.83 22.71
C LEU A 265 -27.31 1.69 24.23
N ALA A 266 -26.19 2.19 24.78
CA ALA A 266 -25.97 2.20 26.22
C ALA A 266 -26.94 3.11 26.99
N GLN A 267 -27.65 4.05 26.34
CA GLN A 267 -28.67 4.85 27.01
C GLN A 267 -29.96 4.06 27.24
N PHE A 268 -30.28 3.12 26.35
CA PHE A 268 -31.49 2.28 26.43
C PHE A 268 -31.37 1.15 27.45
N ILE A 269 -30.17 0.79 27.90
CA ILE A 269 -29.99 -0.23 28.94
C ILE A 269 -30.30 0.38 30.33
N PRO A 270 -31.32 -0.12 31.04
CA PRO A 270 -31.67 0.38 32.36
C PRO A 270 -30.50 0.17 33.32
N ARG A 271 -30.28 1.15 34.22
CA ARG A 271 -29.34 0.96 35.32
C ARG A 271 -29.90 -0.15 36.19
N LYS A 272 -29.17 -1.27 36.33
CA LYS A 272 -29.40 -2.19 37.45
C LYS A 272 -29.12 -1.38 38.71
N THR A 273 -30.18 -0.86 39.33
CA THR A 273 -30.13 -0.35 40.68
C THR A 273 -29.69 -1.55 41.51
N ALA A 274 -28.50 -1.51 42.11
CA ALA A 274 -28.12 -2.50 43.09
C ALA A 274 -29.23 -2.48 44.14
N SER A 275 -30.09 -3.50 44.11
CA SER A 275 -31.07 -3.71 45.16
C SER A 275 -30.24 -3.75 46.43
N LYS A 276 -30.52 -2.83 47.35
CA LYS A 276 -29.95 -2.89 48.69
C LYS A 276 -30.37 -4.26 49.23
N ILE A 277 -29.44 -5.21 49.25
CA ILE A 277 -29.59 -6.41 50.07
C ILE A 277 -29.43 -5.86 51.48
N ILE A 278 -30.57 -5.67 52.15
CA ILE A 278 -30.68 -5.29 53.56
C ILE A 278 -30.33 -6.51 54.39
#